data_AF-A0A1B6JBV4-F1
#
_entry.id   AF-A0A1B6JBV4-F1
#
_cell.length_a   1.000
_cell.length_b   1.000
_cell.length_c   1.000
_cell.angle_alpha   90.00
_cell.angle_beta   90.00
_cell.angle_gamma   90.00
#
_symmetry.space_group_name_H-M   'P 1'
#
loop_
_entity.id
_entity.type
_entity.pdbx_description
1 polymer ?
#
loop_
_entity_poly.entity_id
_entity_poly.type
_entity_poly.pdbx_seq_one_letter_code
_entity_poly.pdbx_strand_id
1 'polypeptide(L)'
;VNNAINNDSAADDLLSSLQVLEVVSPSLHPSLLPQVMPLLPQLCTLLRHPYKAVRHLACRSVATLATLDTPTVLSALVSTVVPLLSADSVTCRQGAVECLACVCERLHLQVVPYIVLLIVPLLGRMSDQDTSVRLMATHTFAALIQLMPLDSAVTLPPSLPPALTQQRDKDRRFLEQLFHPQTIPEYRVPVPIRATLRSYQQAGVNWLAL
;
A
#
# COMPACT_ATOMS: atom_id res chain seq x y z
N VAL A 1 -1.82 -2.74 37.49
CA VAL A 1 -3.27 -2.43 37.40
C VAL A 1 -3.50 -0.95 37.12
N ASN A 2 -2.99 -0.01 37.93
CA ASN A 2 -3.14 1.44 37.66
C ASN A 2 -2.55 1.93 36.32
N ASN A 3 -1.39 1.41 35.88
CA ASN A 3 -0.82 1.80 34.57
C ASN A 3 -1.64 1.27 33.39
N ALA A 4 -2.31 0.12 33.51
CA ALA A 4 -3.15 -0.41 32.44
C ALA A 4 -4.46 0.40 32.31
N ILE A 5 -5.10 0.73 33.44
CA ILE A 5 -6.31 1.56 33.48
C ILE A 5 -6.05 2.97 32.92
N ASN A 6 -4.89 3.57 33.23
CA ASN A 6 -4.53 4.87 32.67
C ASN A 6 -4.25 4.81 31.15
N ASN A 7 -3.69 3.71 30.66
CA ASN A 7 -3.46 3.51 29.23
C ASN A 7 -4.76 3.33 28.46
N ASP A 8 -5.77 2.70 29.06
CA ASP A 8 -7.07 2.49 28.43
C ASP A 8 -7.86 3.80 28.31
N SER A 9 -7.88 4.63 29.37
CA SER A 9 -8.50 5.96 29.31
C SER A 9 -7.80 6.88 28.28
N ALA A 10 -6.47 6.86 28.23
CA ALA A 10 -5.73 7.64 27.23
C ALA A 10 -5.99 7.13 25.80
N ALA A 11 -6.20 5.82 25.63
CA ALA A 11 -6.57 5.24 24.35
C ALA A 11 -7.99 5.68 23.94
N ASP A 12 -8.95 5.73 24.87
CA ASP A 12 -10.32 6.18 24.59
C ASP A 12 -10.37 7.66 24.16
N ASP A 13 -9.58 8.53 24.81
CA ASP A 13 -9.43 9.93 24.41
C ASP A 13 -8.80 10.07 23.01
N LEU A 14 -7.80 9.23 22.71
CA LEU A 14 -7.17 9.19 21.40
C LEU A 14 -8.16 8.68 20.33
N LEU A 15 -8.93 7.64 20.61
CA LEU A 15 -9.97 7.13 19.70
C LEU A 15 -11.01 8.21 19.40
N SER A 16 -11.46 8.93 20.42
CA SER A 16 -12.39 10.06 20.27
C SER A 16 -11.80 11.15 19.38
N SER A 17 -10.54 11.50 19.60
CA SER A 17 -9.83 12.51 18.80
C SER A 17 -9.67 12.09 17.33
N LEU A 18 -9.31 10.83 17.07
CA LEU A 18 -9.22 10.28 15.72
C LEU A 18 -10.59 10.25 15.03
N GLN A 19 -11.65 9.90 15.75
CA GLN A 19 -13.01 9.88 15.20
C GLN A 19 -13.48 11.29 14.81
N VAL A 20 -13.18 12.30 15.63
CA VAL A 20 -13.46 13.70 15.32
C VAL A 20 -12.68 14.13 14.08
N LEU A 21 -11.38 13.80 14.01
CA LEU A 21 -10.55 14.10 12.84
C LEU A 21 -11.14 13.49 11.57
N GLU A 22 -11.50 12.21 11.58
CA GLU A 22 -12.09 11.52 10.44
C GLU A 22 -13.40 12.15 9.97
N VAL A 23 -14.29 12.52 10.90
CA VAL A 23 -15.65 13.03 10.58
C VAL A 23 -15.63 14.49 10.16
N VAL A 24 -14.79 15.31 10.78
CA VAL A 24 -14.78 16.76 10.56
C VAL A 24 -13.92 17.14 9.36
N SER A 25 -12.83 16.43 9.09
CA SER A 25 -11.88 16.78 8.02
C SER A 25 -12.53 17.02 6.65
N PRO A 26 -13.50 16.21 6.17
CA PRO A 26 -14.19 16.45 4.90
C PRO A 26 -14.96 17.78 4.80
N SER A 27 -15.37 18.33 5.95
CA SER A 27 -16.13 19.57 6.03
C SER A 27 -15.26 20.81 6.28
N LEU A 28 -13.94 20.63 6.41
CA LEU A 28 -13.02 21.74 6.63
C LEU A 28 -12.90 22.58 5.36
N HIS A 29 -12.86 23.90 5.55
CA HIS A 29 -12.53 24.81 4.46
C HIS A 29 -11.09 24.52 3.97
N PRO A 30 -10.80 24.53 2.66
CA PRO A 30 -9.48 24.19 2.12
C PRO A 30 -8.30 24.97 2.73
N SER A 31 -8.52 26.20 3.21
CA SER A 31 -7.50 27.01 3.89
C SER A 31 -6.99 26.40 5.21
N LEU A 32 -7.71 25.44 5.79
CA LEU A 32 -7.34 24.75 7.02
C LEU A 32 -6.56 23.45 6.77
N LEU A 33 -6.54 22.94 5.54
CA LEU A 33 -5.79 21.72 5.19
C LEU A 33 -4.30 21.80 5.56
N PRO A 34 -3.59 22.94 5.38
CA PRO A 34 -2.19 23.07 5.81
C PRO A 34 -1.99 22.91 7.33
N GLN A 35 -3.03 23.09 8.15
CA GLN A 35 -2.96 22.90 9.61
C GLN A 35 -3.22 21.45 10.02
N VAL A 36 -3.98 20.70 9.21
CA VAL A 36 -4.32 19.30 9.46
C VAL A 36 -3.24 18.36 8.90
N MET A 37 -2.66 18.70 7.74
CA MET A 37 -1.71 17.83 7.08
C MET A 37 -0.44 17.47 7.88
N PRO A 38 0.08 18.34 8.77
CA PRO A 38 1.14 18.00 9.69
C PRO A 38 0.83 16.87 10.68
N LEU A 39 -0.41 16.37 10.76
CA LEU A 39 -0.80 15.21 11.58
C LEU A 39 -0.55 13.87 10.87
N LEU A 40 -0.37 13.87 9.54
CA LEU A 40 -0.23 12.64 8.75
C LEU A 40 0.92 11.74 9.23
N PRO A 41 2.14 12.23 9.56
CA PRO A 41 3.20 11.39 10.09
C PRO A 41 2.86 10.69 11.42
N GLN A 42 2.12 11.38 12.29
CA GLN A 42 1.66 10.87 13.59
C GLN A 42 0.63 9.77 13.36
N LEU A 43 -0.33 9.98 12.45
CA LEU A 43 -1.28 8.94 12.06
C LEU A 43 -0.57 7.70 11.50
N CYS A 44 0.45 7.88 10.64
CA CYS A 44 1.26 6.78 10.12
C CYS A 44 2.03 6.04 11.23
N THR A 45 2.35 6.71 12.34
CA THR A 45 2.95 6.08 13.52
C THR A 45 1.94 5.23 14.27
N LEU A 46 0.69 5.71 14.39
CA LEU A 46 -0.40 4.98 15.05
C LEU A 46 -0.80 3.68 14.34
N LEU A 47 -0.44 3.50 13.07
CA LEU A 47 -0.61 2.22 12.35
C LEU A 47 0.15 1.06 13.00
N ARG A 48 1.12 1.35 13.88
CA ARG A 48 1.92 0.35 14.60
C ARG A 48 1.45 0.16 16.04
N HIS A 49 0.37 0.84 16.44
CA HIS A 49 -0.12 0.82 17.81
C HIS A 49 -0.62 -0.58 18.21
N PRO A 50 -0.38 -1.05 19.46
CA PRO A 50 -0.81 -2.39 19.89
C PRO A 50 -2.34 -2.58 19.83
N TYR A 51 -3.11 -1.53 20.14
CA TYR A 51 -4.57 -1.58 20.11
C TYR A 51 -5.12 -1.51 18.70
N LYS A 52 -5.93 -2.51 18.32
CA LYS A 52 -6.55 -2.62 16.99
C LYS A 52 -7.44 -1.42 16.67
N ALA A 53 -8.24 -0.97 17.64
CA ALA A 53 -9.14 0.18 17.45
C ALA A 53 -8.38 1.46 17.07
N VAL A 54 -7.23 1.71 17.71
CA VAL A 54 -6.40 2.88 17.41
C VAL A 54 -5.83 2.79 15.99
N ARG A 55 -5.34 1.60 15.59
CA ARG A 55 -4.87 1.37 14.22
C ARG A 55 -6.00 1.62 13.21
N HIS A 56 -7.17 1.03 13.45
CA HIS A 56 -8.31 1.14 12.56
C HIS A 56 -8.77 2.59 12.35
N LEU A 57 -8.91 3.37 13.43
CA LEU A 57 -9.28 4.79 13.32
C LEU A 57 -8.17 5.64 12.70
N ALA A 58 -6.90 5.30 12.93
CA ALA A 58 -5.79 5.95 12.23
C ALA A 58 -5.82 5.66 10.72
N CYS A 59 -6.05 4.41 10.30
CA CYS A 59 -6.24 4.03 8.89
C CYS A 59 -7.36 4.83 8.24
N ARG A 60 -8.52 4.92 8.90
CA ARG A 60 -9.67 5.68 8.40
C ARG A 60 -9.38 7.18 8.32
N SER A 61 -8.71 7.74 9.33
CA SER A 61 -8.28 9.14 9.33
C SER A 61 -7.32 9.44 8.19
N VAL A 62 -6.32 8.59 7.95
CA VAL A 62 -5.39 8.69 6.81
C VAL A 62 -6.15 8.64 5.49
N ALA A 63 -7.09 7.71 5.35
CA ALA A 63 -7.91 7.56 4.16
C ALA A 63 -8.81 8.79 3.90
N THR A 64 -9.35 9.41 4.95
CA THR A 64 -10.04 10.69 4.86
C THR A 64 -9.11 11.82 4.41
N LEU A 65 -7.91 11.92 4.98
CA LEU A 65 -6.95 12.93 4.53
C LEU A 65 -6.54 12.71 3.07
N ALA A 66 -6.49 11.45 2.61
CA ALA A 66 -6.19 11.13 1.21
C ALA A 66 -7.27 11.68 0.25
N THR A 67 -8.53 11.80 0.66
CA THR A 67 -9.57 12.41 -0.21
C THR A 67 -9.45 13.94 -0.27
N LEU A 68 -8.66 14.56 0.61
CA LEU A 68 -8.46 16.01 0.67
C LEU A 68 -7.19 16.44 -0.06
N ASP A 69 -6.12 15.65 0.05
CA ASP A 69 -4.86 15.85 -0.67
C ASP A 69 -4.23 14.50 -1.04
N THR A 70 -4.79 13.88 -2.10
CA THR A 70 -4.37 12.55 -2.57
C THR A 70 -2.88 12.48 -2.88
N PRO A 71 -2.28 13.44 -3.62
CA PRO A 71 -0.86 13.33 -3.96
C PRO A 71 0.08 13.39 -2.75
N THR A 72 -0.18 14.30 -1.81
CA THR A 72 0.63 14.40 -0.58
C THR A 72 0.52 13.13 0.25
N VAL A 73 -0.70 12.63 0.46
CA VAL A 73 -0.93 11.45 1.29
C VAL A 73 -0.35 10.19 0.65
N LEU A 74 -0.64 9.91 -0.63
CA LEU A 74 -0.12 8.69 -1.28
C LEU A 74 1.40 8.69 -1.39
N SER A 75 2.04 9.84 -1.65
CA SER A 75 3.52 9.96 -1.63
C SER A 75 4.09 9.59 -0.25
N ALA A 76 3.47 10.08 0.82
CA ALA A 76 3.85 9.73 2.19
C ALA A 76 3.63 8.24 2.49
N LEU A 77 2.51 7.65 2.05
CA LEU A 77 2.20 6.24 2.29
C LEU A 77 3.17 5.29 1.57
N VAL A 78 3.55 5.59 0.33
CA VAL A 78 4.56 4.80 -0.38
C VAL A 78 5.91 4.87 0.35
N SER A 79 6.25 6.02 0.92
CA SER A 79 7.53 6.21 1.62
C SER A 79 7.54 5.61 3.04
N THR A 80 6.40 5.56 3.72
CA THR A 80 6.34 5.25 5.17
C THR A 80 5.53 4.01 5.52
N VAL A 81 4.48 3.68 4.76
CA VAL A 81 3.55 2.59 5.07
C VAL A 81 3.81 1.36 4.22
N VAL A 82 4.13 1.50 2.93
CA VAL A 82 4.51 0.37 2.07
C VAL A 82 5.69 -0.45 2.65
N PRO A 83 6.76 0.16 3.18
CA PRO A 83 7.84 -0.60 3.83
C PRO A 83 7.39 -1.43 5.04
N LEU A 84 6.33 -0.99 5.75
CA LEU A 84 5.80 -1.71 6.91
C LEU A 84 5.12 -3.03 6.53
N LEU A 85 4.74 -3.23 5.26
CA LEU A 85 4.26 -4.52 4.77
C LEU A 85 5.34 -5.60 4.94
N SER A 86 6.62 -5.24 4.92
CA SER A 86 7.75 -6.17 5.09
C SER A 86 8.32 -6.19 6.50
N ALA A 87 7.66 -5.56 7.47
CA ALA A 87 8.13 -5.56 8.85
C ALA A 87 8.02 -6.95 9.51
N ASP A 88 8.97 -7.27 10.40
CA ASP A 88 8.94 -8.51 11.18
C ASP A 88 7.70 -8.58 12.09
N SER A 89 7.28 -7.43 12.61
CA SER A 89 6.10 -7.30 13.46
C SER A 89 4.80 -7.48 12.67
N VAL A 90 4.02 -8.50 13.02
CA VAL A 90 2.67 -8.74 12.49
C VAL A 90 1.77 -7.52 12.69
N THR A 91 1.89 -6.82 13.82
CA THR A 91 1.11 -5.61 14.11
C THR A 91 1.37 -4.50 13.09
N CYS A 92 2.65 -4.30 12.71
CA CYS A 92 3.01 -3.33 11.68
C CYS A 92 2.44 -3.73 10.32
N ARG A 93 2.55 -5.02 9.94
CA ARG A 93 2.00 -5.52 8.67
C ARG A 93 0.48 -5.39 8.60
N GLN A 94 -0.22 -5.69 9.70
CA GLN A 94 -1.67 -5.53 9.81
C GLN A 94 -2.10 -4.08 9.65
N GLY A 95 -1.47 -3.14 10.36
CA GLY A 95 -1.80 -1.71 10.21
C GLY A 95 -1.47 -1.17 8.83
N ALA A 96 -0.39 -1.64 8.21
CA ALA A 96 -0.01 -1.23 6.86
C ALA A 96 -1.02 -1.68 5.81
N VAL A 97 -1.37 -2.97 5.79
CA VAL A 97 -2.31 -3.51 4.79
C VAL A 97 -3.72 -2.94 4.98
N GLU A 98 -4.15 -2.72 6.23
CA GLU A 98 -5.44 -2.09 6.54
C GLU A 98 -5.48 -0.63 6.10
N CYS A 99 -4.41 0.14 6.33
CA CYS A 99 -4.31 1.52 5.89
C CYS A 99 -4.43 1.63 4.37
N LEU A 100 -3.68 0.79 3.63
CA LEU A 100 -3.77 0.75 2.18
C LEU A 100 -5.17 0.37 1.70
N ALA A 101 -5.81 -0.62 2.34
CA ALA A 101 -7.18 -1.00 2.04
C ALA A 101 -8.17 0.16 2.22
N CYS A 102 -8.16 0.83 3.37
CA CYS A 102 -9.02 1.98 3.66
C CYS A 102 -8.83 3.12 2.66
N VAL A 103 -7.57 3.43 2.31
CA VAL A 103 -7.24 4.49 1.33
C VAL A 103 -7.77 4.12 -0.06
N CYS A 104 -7.56 2.88 -0.50
CA CYS A 104 -8.06 2.42 -1.80
C CYS A 104 -9.59 2.46 -1.88
N GLU A 105 -10.28 2.02 -0.82
CA GLU A 105 -11.74 2.09 -0.71
C GLU A 105 -12.26 3.53 -0.72
N ARG A 106 -11.58 4.47 -0.06
CA ARG A 106 -12.01 5.88 -0.03
C ARG A 106 -11.78 6.57 -1.37
N LEU A 107 -10.63 6.38 -1.99
CA LEU A 107 -10.22 7.10 -3.20
C LEU A 107 -10.92 6.62 -4.48
N HIS A 108 -11.37 5.37 -4.55
CA HIS A 108 -11.95 4.78 -5.76
C HIS A 108 -11.05 5.04 -6.99
N LEU A 109 -11.53 5.79 -7.99
CA LEU A 109 -10.77 6.09 -9.22
C LEU A 109 -9.58 7.04 -8.99
N GLN A 110 -9.55 7.81 -7.90
CA GLN A 110 -8.44 8.71 -7.60
C GLN A 110 -7.14 7.96 -7.25
N VAL A 111 -7.22 6.65 -6.94
CA VAL A 111 -6.04 5.81 -6.70
C VAL A 111 -5.32 5.38 -7.98
N VAL A 112 -5.99 5.49 -9.15
CA VAL A 112 -5.49 4.97 -10.43
C VAL A 112 -4.04 5.35 -10.75
N PRO A 113 -3.60 6.61 -10.61
CA PRO A 113 -2.21 7.00 -10.90
C PRO A 113 -1.15 6.33 -10.02
N TYR A 114 -1.56 5.64 -8.95
CA TYR A 114 -0.70 5.04 -7.94
C TYR A 114 -0.85 3.52 -7.86
N ILE A 115 -1.76 2.90 -8.64
CA ILE A 115 -2.06 1.46 -8.57
C ILE A 115 -0.79 0.62 -8.67
N VAL A 116 0.09 0.91 -9.63
CA VAL A 116 1.32 0.14 -9.85
C VAL A 116 2.22 0.12 -8.63
N LEU A 117 2.32 1.25 -7.90
CA LEU A 117 3.14 1.36 -6.68
C LEU A 117 2.56 0.58 -5.50
N LEU A 118 1.25 0.31 -5.50
CA LEU A 118 0.56 -0.37 -4.40
C LEU A 118 0.37 -1.86 -4.68
N ILE A 119 0.13 -2.24 -5.94
CA ILE A 119 -0.28 -3.59 -6.28
C ILE A 119 0.83 -4.61 -6.12
N VAL A 120 2.08 -4.27 -6.48
CA VAL A 120 3.23 -5.20 -6.35
C VAL A 120 3.53 -5.50 -4.88
N PRO A 121 3.62 -4.51 -3.97
CA PRO A 121 3.74 -4.79 -2.54
C PRO A 121 2.59 -5.64 -1.97
N LEU A 122 1.34 -5.38 -2.40
CA LEU A 122 0.18 -6.14 -1.93
C LEU A 122 0.18 -7.59 -2.45
N LEU A 123 0.60 -7.82 -3.70
CA LEU A 123 0.77 -9.15 -4.26
C LEU A 123 1.71 -9.99 -3.37
N GLY A 124 2.83 -9.42 -2.95
CA GLY A 124 3.79 -10.07 -2.05
C GLY A 124 3.25 -10.37 -0.64
N ARG A 125 2.09 -9.83 -0.25
CA ARG A 125 1.43 -10.10 1.04
C ARG A 125 0.25 -11.06 0.95
N MET A 126 -0.18 -11.44 -0.25
CA MET A 126 -1.18 -12.51 -0.43
C MET A 126 -0.69 -13.87 0.10
N SER A 127 0.62 -14.03 0.28
CA SER A 127 1.26 -15.21 0.88
C SER A 127 1.88 -14.95 2.26
N ASP A 128 1.46 -13.89 2.98
CA ASP A 128 1.93 -13.62 4.36
C ASP A 128 1.65 -14.80 5.31
N GLN A 129 2.39 -14.91 6.42
CA GLN A 129 2.13 -15.92 7.44
C GLN A 129 0.86 -15.63 8.26
N ASP A 130 0.52 -14.35 8.45
CA ASP A 130 -0.70 -13.93 9.14
C ASP A 130 -1.92 -13.98 8.22
N THR A 131 -2.97 -14.69 8.65
CA THR A 131 -4.20 -14.87 7.86
C THR A 131 -4.92 -13.54 7.59
N SER A 132 -4.93 -12.62 8.54
CA SER A 132 -5.63 -11.33 8.37
C SER A 132 -4.92 -10.48 7.32
N VAL A 133 -3.58 -10.48 7.34
CA VAL A 133 -2.77 -9.81 6.32
C VAL A 133 -3.02 -10.42 4.94
N ARG A 134 -2.99 -11.75 4.81
CA ARG A 134 -3.26 -12.43 3.52
C ARG A 134 -4.61 -12.05 2.94
N LEU A 135 -5.67 -12.13 3.74
CA LEU A 135 -7.03 -11.87 3.29
C LEU A 135 -7.21 -10.40 2.88
N MET A 136 -6.74 -9.46 3.70
CA MET A 136 -6.84 -8.03 3.39
C MET A 136 -6.01 -7.65 2.15
N ALA A 137 -4.79 -8.19 2.03
CA ALA A 137 -3.95 -7.97 0.86
C ALA A 137 -4.61 -8.53 -0.41
N THR A 138 -5.17 -9.74 -0.35
CA THR A 138 -5.87 -10.38 -1.47
C THR A 138 -7.09 -9.57 -1.90
N HIS A 139 -7.91 -9.12 -0.94
CA HIS A 139 -9.07 -8.29 -1.21
C HIS A 139 -8.67 -6.96 -1.87
N THR A 140 -7.68 -6.27 -1.30
CA THR A 140 -7.21 -4.98 -1.80
C THR A 140 -6.56 -5.11 -3.18
N PHE A 141 -5.75 -6.15 -3.39
CA PHE A 141 -5.18 -6.48 -4.70
C PHE A 141 -6.28 -6.73 -5.73
N ALA A 142 -7.30 -7.51 -5.39
CA ALA A 142 -8.41 -7.82 -6.30
C ALA A 142 -9.21 -6.56 -6.70
N ALA A 143 -9.35 -5.58 -5.80
CA ALA A 143 -9.96 -4.30 -6.12
C ALA A 143 -9.07 -3.46 -7.06
N LEU A 144 -7.77 -3.37 -6.77
CA LEU A 144 -6.84 -2.56 -7.56
C LEU A 144 -6.56 -3.14 -8.95
N ILE A 145 -6.46 -4.46 -9.08
CA ILE A 145 -6.16 -5.11 -10.37
C ILE A 145 -7.27 -4.84 -11.40
N GLN A 146 -8.53 -4.73 -10.96
CA GLN A 146 -9.66 -4.40 -11.82
C GLN A 146 -9.58 -2.98 -12.38
N LEU A 147 -8.92 -2.07 -11.67
CA LEU A 147 -8.71 -0.68 -12.08
C LEU A 147 -7.44 -0.49 -12.91
N MET A 148 -6.53 -1.47 -12.94
CA MET A 148 -5.25 -1.38 -13.65
C MET A 148 -5.36 -1.02 -15.14
N PRO A 149 -6.34 -1.51 -15.93
CA PRO A 149 -6.47 -1.11 -17.34
C PRO A 149 -6.56 0.42 -17.53
N LEU A 150 -7.05 1.15 -16.52
CA LEU A 150 -7.17 2.61 -16.54
C LEU A 150 -5.83 3.34 -16.33
N ASP A 151 -4.82 2.69 -15.74
CA ASP A 151 -3.50 3.28 -15.46
C ASP A 151 -2.78 3.75 -16.74
N SER A 152 -2.96 3.01 -17.84
CA SER A 152 -2.35 3.33 -19.14
C SER A 152 -2.83 4.65 -19.75
N ALA A 153 -4.00 5.15 -19.32
CA ALA A 153 -4.62 6.36 -19.83
C ALA A 153 -4.27 7.62 -19.02
N VAL A 154 -3.51 7.49 -17.92
CA VAL A 154 -3.35 8.56 -16.94
C VAL A 154 -1.93 9.14 -16.96
N THR A 155 -1.83 10.46 -17.09
CA THR A 155 -0.59 11.20 -16.87
C THR A 155 -0.22 11.18 -15.40
N LEU A 156 1.05 10.96 -15.11
CA LEU A 156 1.54 10.90 -13.74
C LEU A 156 1.31 12.20 -12.98
N PRO A 157 1.04 12.11 -11.67
CA PRO A 157 1.00 13.30 -10.82
C PRO A 157 2.38 13.99 -10.89
N PRO A 158 2.45 15.28 -11.23
CA PRO A 158 3.73 16.00 -11.29
C PRO A 158 4.44 16.10 -9.93
N SER A 159 3.71 15.85 -8.84
CA SER A 159 4.20 15.86 -7.46
C SER A 159 4.87 14.55 -7.03
N LEU A 160 4.92 13.52 -7.88
CA LEU A 160 5.52 12.24 -7.50
C LEU A 160 7.06 12.34 -7.46
N PRO A 161 7.73 12.02 -6.33
CA PRO A 161 9.19 12.05 -6.26
C PRO A 161 9.86 11.18 -7.34
N PRO A 162 11.04 11.58 -7.86
CA PRO A 162 11.73 10.82 -8.92
C PRO A 162 12.02 9.35 -8.55
N ALA A 163 12.35 9.08 -7.29
CA ALA A 163 12.57 7.72 -6.80
C ALA A 163 11.31 6.84 -6.91
N LEU A 164 10.13 7.40 -6.60
CA LEU A 164 8.86 6.69 -6.74
C LEU A 164 8.49 6.47 -8.21
N THR A 165 8.83 7.41 -9.09
CA THR A 165 8.65 7.23 -10.53
C THR A 165 9.49 6.07 -11.05
N GLN A 166 10.76 5.99 -10.64
CA GLN A 166 11.63 4.88 -11.02
C GLN A 166 11.13 3.53 -10.47
N GLN A 167 10.67 3.50 -9.21
CA GLN A 167 10.09 2.30 -8.61
C GLN A 167 8.86 1.83 -9.39
N ARG A 168 7.95 2.76 -9.72
CA ARG A 168 6.76 2.46 -10.52
C ARG A 168 7.13 1.88 -11.88
N ASP A 169 8.16 2.40 -12.56
CA ASP A 169 8.57 1.87 -13.87
C ASP A 169 9.15 0.45 -13.77
N LYS A 170 9.83 0.11 -12.67
CA LYS A 170 10.28 -1.26 -12.39
C LYS A 170 9.08 -2.18 -12.15
N ASP A 171 8.15 -1.75 -11.30
CA ASP A 171 6.95 -2.51 -10.95
C ASP A 171 6.03 -2.70 -12.15
N ARG A 172 5.91 -1.70 -13.03
CA ARG A 172 5.15 -1.80 -14.29
C ARG A 172 5.74 -2.85 -15.23
N ARG A 173 7.07 -2.87 -15.41
CA ARG A 173 7.73 -3.91 -16.23
C ARG A 173 7.51 -5.31 -15.66
N PHE A 174 7.59 -5.46 -14.34
CA PHE A 174 7.28 -6.73 -13.68
C PHE A 174 5.84 -7.17 -13.96
N LEU A 175 4.87 -6.26 -13.84
CA LEU A 175 3.46 -6.55 -14.13
C LEU A 175 3.23 -6.87 -15.62
N GLU A 176 3.88 -6.15 -16.53
CA GLU A 176 3.83 -6.45 -17.97
C GLU A 176 4.30 -7.88 -18.25
N GLN A 177 5.41 -8.30 -17.64
CA GLN A 177 5.94 -9.66 -17.72
C GLN A 177 5.02 -10.71 -17.09
N LEU A 178 4.38 -10.36 -15.98
CA LEU A 178 3.41 -11.22 -15.30
C LEU A 178 2.15 -11.46 -16.16
N PHE A 179 1.62 -10.44 -16.83
CA PHE A 179 0.43 -10.55 -17.70
C PHE A 179 0.75 -11.05 -19.11
N HIS A 180 1.96 -10.78 -19.61
CA HIS A 180 2.40 -11.17 -20.95
C HIS A 180 3.70 -11.98 -20.85
N PRO A 181 3.64 -13.29 -20.54
CA PRO A 181 4.83 -14.13 -20.39
C PRO A 181 5.76 -14.16 -21.60
N GLN A 182 5.25 -13.83 -22.80
CA GLN A 182 6.02 -13.71 -24.04
C GLN A 182 7.05 -12.56 -24.00
N THR A 183 6.86 -11.57 -23.12
CA THR A 183 7.75 -10.41 -22.95
C THR A 183 8.90 -10.68 -21.97
N ILE A 184 8.91 -11.84 -21.31
CA ILE A 184 9.95 -12.22 -20.36
C ILE A 184 11.26 -12.46 -21.11
N PRO A 185 12.36 -11.78 -20.74
CA PRO A 185 13.65 -11.95 -21.40
C PRO A 185 14.21 -13.36 -21.18
N GLU A 186 15.05 -13.80 -22.11
CA GLU A 186 15.73 -15.09 -21.98
C GLU A 186 16.67 -15.10 -20.77
N TYR A 187 16.44 -16.01 -19.83
CA TYR A 187 17.30 -16.22 -18.67
C TYR A 187 18.36 -17.26 -18.98
N ARG A 188 19.63 -16.85 -18.89
CA ARG A 188 20.78 -17.75 -19.01
C ARG A 188 21.17 -18.29 -17.65
N VAL A 189 20.99 -19.60 -17.47
CA VAL A 189 21.35 -20.28 -16.23
C VAL A 189 22.87 -20.17 -16.02
N PRO A 190 23.35 -19.66 -14.86
CA PRO A 190 24.78 -19.42 -14.62
C PRO A 190 25.58 -20.70 -14.39
N VAL A 191 24.90 -21.85 -14.21
CA VAL A 191 25.50 -23.17 -14.04
C VAL A 191 25.36 -24.01 -15.32
N PRO A 192 26.37 -24.81 -15.70
CA PRO A 192 26.31 -25.62 -16.91
C PRO A 192 25.26 -26.72 -16.78
N ILE A 193 24.24 -26.66 -17.63
CA ILE A 193 23.22 -27.72 -17.74
C ILE A 193 23.60 -28.64 -18.90
N ARG A 194 23.77 -29.94 -18.62
CA ARG A 194 24.00 -30.97 -19.65
C ARG A 194 22.68 -31.41 -20.32
N ALA A 195 21.91 -30.45 -20.81
CA ALA A 195 20.67 -30.69 -21.51
C ALA A 195 20.42 -29.57 -22.53
N THR A 196 19.80 -29.92 -23.66
CA THR A 196 19.30 -28.94 -24.63
C THR A 196 17.85 -28.65 -24.29
N LEU A 197 17.56 -27.43 -23.85
CA LEU A 197 16.20 -27.03 -23.50
C LEU A 197 15.39 -26.78 -24.79
N ARG A 198 14.19 -27.37 -24.85
CA ARG A 198 13.17 -27.02 -25.85
C ARG A 198 12.62 -25.62 -25.56
N SER A 199 11.99 -24.99 -26.54
CA SER A 199 11.44 -23.63 -26.42
C SER A 199 10.52 -23.45 -25.20
N TYR A 200 9.61 -24.38 -24.92
CA TYR A 200 8.73 -24.32 -23.75
C TYR A 200 9.47 -24.55 -22.43
N GLN A 201 10.58 -25.30 -22.43
CA GLN A 201 11.40 -25.51 -21.24
C GLN A 201 12.20 -24.25 -20.93
N GLN A 202 12.78 -23.61 -21.95
CA GLN A 202 13.44 -22.31 -21.79
C GLN A 202 12.44 -21.24 -21.34
N ALA A 203 11.24 -21.20 -21.91
CA ALA A 203 10.18 -20.29 -21.47
C ALA A 203 9.81 -20.53 -20.00
N GLY A 204 9.75 -21.80 -19.56
CA GLY A 204 9.56 -22.14 -18.15
C GLY A 204 10.71 -21.68 -17.25
N VAL A 205 11.95 -21.83 -17.69
CA VAL A 205 13.14 -21.32 -16.97
C VAL A 205 13.11 -19.79 -16.88
N ASN A 206 12.75 -19.10 -17.96
CA ASN A 206 12.59 -17.64 -17.97
C ASN A 206 11.53 -17.20 -16.95
N TRP A 207 10.39 -17.90 -16.89
CA TRP A 207 9.31 -17.59 -15.96
C TRP A 207 9.71 -17.80 -14.49
N LEU A 208 10.48 -18.85 -14.19
CA LEU A 208 10.97 -19.11 -12.83
C LEU A 208 12.07 -18.14 -12.37
N ALA A 209 12.70 -17.43 -13.31
CA ALA A 209 13.75 -16.46 -13.04
C ALA A 209 13.24 -15.01 -12.94
N LEU A 210 11.95 -14.79 -13.20
CA LEU A 210 11.25 -13.52 -13.04
C LEU A 210 11.16 -13.13 -11.55
#